data_AF-A0A832YFS0-F1
#
_entry.id   AF-A0A832YFS0-F1
#
_cell.length_a   1.000
_cell.length_b   1.000
_cell.length_c   1.000
_cell.angle_alpha   90.00
_cell.angle_beta   90.00
_cell.angle_gamma   90.00
#
_symmetry.space_group_name_H-M   'P 1'
#
loop_
_entity.id
_entity.type
_entity.pdbx_description
1 polymer ?
#
loop_
_entity_poly.entity_id
_entity_poly.type
_entity_poly.pdbx_seq_one_letter_code
_entity_poly.pdbx_strand_id
1 'polypeptide(L)'
;MHCPYCSNEVEFSDTNVLEHLICERCEMVLSHVCKVDRKFRPDKAAIATVRGALEGVDRTDDTAVWEALISAGPSIADVPALKSSKKPLKLSRSRLSKWKQYYSELKSNTENISFEKLPLPGGKEMLVRTQGDIFGERKHKWCQEPLADLSELFIKSGGSTTAFSDWFELTQLLNVSTQCLINSEIATHAWFQSGFSECLPPLFEEGIDETMFIFDPPYGRLGRSHPFIRYAASLVDNNIMRLFCQPNSKDLPKMWLKAERHLGGIATSWRKILDSGEVYARNTIQGPSLVVYKQRLHLVVRGQHGYSLKQLPQNMDVWRHLIGWSLYHPTTEHNNYLRAIQWAIDCDDDSTSIGPKPEFRALALLAQTYESLGESVLLSKNDGFIVEGTSSLWYSVRPLRITSDSAIEVHGFRNKKAAKSWNKPIKICIQINENTMEEYPLADKLAAYLLTLRNDLVSSGKVTTLLMLHRTWFENTTGKSAKEWSAMSKNHPHGFHVDDDDEWDDEWDDEVFDIGDETYPEFEQESEEQNRIFNSWLESDDDNSEFLISVNHCLAPANIF
;
A
#
# COMPACT_ATOMS: atom_id res chain seq x y z
N MET A 1 -9.99 9.61 31.11
CA MET A 1 -9.50 10.41 29.95
C MET A 1 -10.30 10.04 28.72
N HIS A 2 -10.35 10.88 27.70
CA HIS A 2 -11.04 10.55 26.44
C HIS A 2 -10.07 10.05 25.38
N CYS A 3 -10.46 9.01 24.65
CA CYS A 3 -9.73 8.49 23.50
C CYS A 3 -9.62 9.59 22.43
N PRO A 4 -8.42 9.90 21.91
CA PRO A 4 -8.22 11.00 20.96
C PRO A 4 -8.91 10.78 19.60
N TYR A 5 -9.28 9.53 19.27
CA TYR A 5 -9.86 9.19 17.97
C TYR A 5 -11.38 9.11 17.95
N CYS A 6 -12.00 8.79 19.08
CA CYS A 6 -13.45 8.60 19.15
C CYS A 6 -14.11 9.28 20.36
N SER A 7 -13.35 10.08 21.10
CA SER A 7 -13.80 10.85 22.28
C SER A 7 -14.41 10.03 23.40
N ASN A 8 -14.15 8.72 23.45
CA ASN A 8 -14.69 7.81 24.46
C ASN A 8 -13.91 7.80 25.77
N GLU A 9 -14.59 7.64 26.90
CA GLU A 9 -13.92 7.46 28.19
C GLU A 9 -13.07 6.17 28.21
N VAL A 10 -11.85 6.29 28.75
CA VAL A 10 -10.89 5.21 28.94
C VAL A 10 -10.68 5.01 30.44
N GLU A 11 -10.94 3.78 30.92
CA GLU A 11 -10.71 3.37 32.31
C GLU A 11 -9.21 3.27 32.62
N PHE A 12 -8.82 3.70 33.82
CA PHE A 12 -7.44 3.88 34.24
C PHE A 12 -6.98 2.77 35.21
N SER A 13 -5.71 2.36 35.09
CA SER A 13 -4.99 1.67 36.17
C SER A 13 -3.73 2.47 36.51
N ASP A 14 -3.42 2.59 37.81
CA ASP A 14 -2.35 3.44 38.40
C ASP A 14 -0.91 3.17 37.89
N THR A 15 -0.73 2.24 36.95
CA THR A 15 0.58 1.79 36.45
C THR A 15 0.91 2.24 35.02
N ASN A 16 -0.03 2.85 34.28
CA ASN A 16 0.22 3.23 32.89
C ASN A 16 0.66 4.69 32.76
N VAL A 17 1.87 4.88 32.23
CA VAL A 17 2.48 6.19 31.91
C VAL A 17 1.56 6.97 30.94
N LEU A 18 1.55 8.29 31.08
CA LEU A 18 0.83 9.31 30.28
C LEU A 18 1.17 9.33 28.77
N GLU A 19 1.27 8.17 28.12
CA GLU A 19 1.26 8.05 26.66
C GLU A 19 -0.20 7.89 26.19
N HIS A 20 -0.54 8.52 25.07
CA HIS A 20 -1.92 8.67 24.57
C HIS A 20 -2.74 7.37 24.63
N LEU A 21 -3.67 7.30 25.60
CA LEU A 21 -4.49 6.13 25.84
C LEU A 21 -5.58 6.01 24.77
N ILE A 22 -5.35 5.10 23.83
CA ILE A 22 -6.32 4.69 22.82
C ILE A 22 -7.26 3.67 23.46
N CYS A 23 -8.57 3.77 23.23
CA CYS A 23 -9.51 2.75 23.74
C CYS A 23 -9.36 1.42 22.98
N GLU A 24 -9.65 0.29 23.64
CA GLU A 24 -9.46 -1.07 23.07
C GLU A 24 -10.13 -1.26 21.70
N ARG A 25 -11.28 -0.60 21.47
CA ARG A 25 -12.02 -0.62 20.19
C ARG A 25 -11.20 0.00 19.06
N CYS A 26 -10.72 1.23 19.29
CA CYS A 26 -9.90 1.94 18.32
C CYS A 26 -8.57 1.24 18.14
N GLU A 27 -7.95 0.73 19.22
CA GLU A 27 -6.70 -0.01 19.12
C GLU A 27 -6.85 -1.27 18.26
N MET A 28 -7.95 -2.01 18.41
CA MET A 28 -8.24 -3.18 17.59
C MET A 28 -8.27 -2.80 16.10
N VAL A 29 -9.08 -1.81 15.70
CA VAL A 29 -9.19 -1.41 14.29
C VAL A 29 -7.88 -0.80 13.76
N LEU A 30 -7.25 0.09 14.53
CA LEU A 30 -5.97 0.69 14.17
C LEU A 30 -4.87 -0.36 14.05
N SER A 31 -4.93 -1.46 14.79
CA SER A 31 -4.00 -2.56 14.58
C SER A 31 -4.15 -3.17 13.18
N HIS A 32 -5.32 -3.11 12.54
CA HIS A 32 -5.53 -3.59 11.18
C HIS A 32 -5.20 -2.52 10.13
N VAL A 33 -5.50 -1.25 10.40
CA VAL A 33 -5.23 -0.12 9.50
C VAL A 33 -3.76 0.28 9.48
N CYS A 34 -3.12 0.38 10.66
CA CYS A 34 -1.74 0.88 10.85
C CYS A 34 -0.69 -0.24 10.92
N LYS A 35 -1.04 -1.48 10.58
CA LYS A 35 -0.23 -2.70 10.84
C LYS A 35 1.11 -2.67 10.09
N VAL A 36 1.07 -2.12 8.88
CA VAL A 36 2.21 -1.93 7.99
C VAL A 36 3.23 -0.96 8.59
N ASP A 37 2.76 0.06 9.32
CA ASP A 37 3.60 1.09 9.92
C ASP A 37 4.44 0.59 11.09
N ARG A 38 3.90 -0.35 11.88
CA ARG A 38 4.67 -0.95 12.99
C ARG A 38 5.91 -1.70 12.49
N LYS A 39 5.87 -2.29 11.29
CA LYS A 39 7.03 -2.98 10.67
C LYS A 39 7.99 -2.00 10.00
N PHE A 40 7.50 -0.87 9.52
CA PHE A 40 8.30 0.17 8.88
C PHE A 40 8.89 1.18 9.88
N ARG A 41 8.40 1.17 11.13
CA ARG A 41 8.89 2.05 12.18
C ARG A 41 10.40 1.81 12.42
N PRO A 42 11.23 2.85 12.31
CA PRO A 42 12.65 2.75 12.57
C PRO A 42 12.95 2.62 14.07
N ASP A 43 14.15 2.16 14.40
CA ASP A 43 14.54 2.02 15.81
C ASP A 43 14.59 3.39 16.50
N LYS A 44 14.28 3.41 17.80
CA LYS A 44 14.29 4.62 18.62
C LYS A 44 15.62 5.37 18.55
N ALA A 45 16.74 4.66 18.46
CA ALA A 45 18.07 5.25 18.32
C ALA A 45 18.23 6.01 17.00
N ALA A 46 17.77 5.44 15.88
CA ALA A 46 17.85 6.10 14.58
C ALA A 46 16.95 7.34 14.52
N ILE A 47 15.74 7.27 15.10
CA ILE A 47 14.85 8.44 15.23
C ILE A 47 15.53 9.55 16.05
N ALA A 48 16.16 9.20 17.18
CA ALA A 48 16.87 10.16 18.01
C ALA A 48 18.04 10.82 17.26
N THR A 49 18.81 10.06 16.47
CA THR A 49 19.88 10.62 15.63
C THR A 49 19.34 11.63 14.62
N VAL A 50 18.27 11.31 13.90
CA VAL A 50 17.66 12.21 12.90
C VAL A 50 17.09 13.46 13.58
N ARG A 51 16.38 13.31 14.70
CA ARG A 51 15.84 14.45 15.45
C ARG A 51 16.95 15.36 15.98
N GLY A 52 18.03 14.77 16.51
CA GLY A 52 19.20 15.54 16.95
C GLY A 52 19.90 16.27 15.79
N ALA A 53 19.95 15.67 14.60
CA ALA A 53 20.48 16.34 13.41
C ALA A 53 19.63 17.53 12.97
N LEU A 54 18.31 17.46 13.16
CA LEU A 54 17.37 18.53 12.82
C LEU A 54 17.19 19.57 13.94
N GLU A 55 17.79 19.36 15.11
CA GLU A 55 17.67 20.26 16.26
C GLU A 55 18.36 21.60 15.97
N GLY A 56 17.61 22.69 16.02
CA GLY A 56 18.13 24.04 15.72
C GLY A 56 18.36 24.33 14.24
N VAL A 57 18.00 23.42 13.33
CA VAL A 57 18.02 23.66 11.88
C VAL A 57 16.74 24.36 11.45
N ASP A 58 16.86 25.41 10.63
CA ASP A 58 15.71 26.05 9.99
C ASP A 58 15.10 25.09 8.97
N ARG A 59 13.92 24.55 9.29
CA ARG A 59 13.21 23.58 8.44
C ARG A 59 12.65 24.18 7.16
N THR A 60 12.67 25.51 7.01
CA THR A 60 12.28 26.17 5.76
C THR A 60 13.42 26.23 4.74
N ASP A 61 14.67 26.03 5.19
CA ASP A 61 15.84 25.90 4.33
C ASP A 61 16.12 24.42 4.03
N ASP A 62 15.57 23.94 2.91
CA ASP A 62 15.80 22.57 2.44
C ASP A 62 17.29 22.23 2.34
N THR A 63 18.16 23.18 1.99
CA THR A 63 19.60 22.91 1.84
C THR A 63 20.21 22.58 3.20
N ALA A 64 19.94 23.42 4.21
CA ALA A 64 20.43 23.21 5.57
C ALA A 64 19.91 21.90 6.17
N VAL A 65 18.64 21.58 5.95
CA VAL A 65 18.02 20.32 6.39
C VAL A 65 18.76 19.12 5.82
N TRP A 66 18.96 19.07 4.50
CA TRP A 66 19.60 17.94 3.86
C TRP A 66 21.09 17.83 4.18
N GLU A 67 21.81 18.95 4.33
CA GLU A 67 23.21 18.95 4.76
C GLU A 67 23.37 18.37 6.18
N ALA A 68 22.50 18.75 7.11
CA ALA A 68 22.50 18.23 8.47
C ALA A 68 22.20 16.72 8.50
N LEU A 69 21.17 16.28 7.76
CA LEU A 69 20.78 14.87 7.67
C LEU A 69 21.86 14.00 7.03
N ILE A 70 22.56 14.48 6.00
CA ILE A 70 23.67 13.74 5.38
C ILE A 70 24.86 13.68 6.33
N SER A 71 25.18 14.77 7.01
CA SER A 71 26.34 14.85 7.91
C SER A 71 26.21 13.92 9.12
N ALA A 72 24.99 13.74 9.64
CA ALA A 72 24.70 12.83 10.75
C ALA A 72 24.51 11.36 10.31
N GLY A 73 24.36 11.11 9.01
CA GLY A 73 24.04 9.80 8.47
C GLY A 73 25.26 8.88 8.28
N PRO A 74 25.02 7.57 8.15
CA PRO A 74 26.09 6.61 7.93
C PRO A 74 26.67 6.75 6.51
N SER A 75 27.99 6.60 6.40
CA SER A 75 28.73 6.83 5.15
C SER A 75 28.38 5.82 4.06
N ILE A 76 28.37 6.31 2.81
CA ILE A 76 28.24 5.52 1.57
C ILE A 76 29.47 5.67 0.64
N ALA A 77 30.60 6.13 1.17
CA ALA A 77 31.79 6.46 0.37
C ALA A 77 32.38 5.28 -0.44
N ASP A 78 32.08 4.06 0.00
CA ASP A 78 32.59 2.81 -0.58
C ASP A 78 31.69 2.21 -1.67
N VAL A 79 30.79 2.99 -2.28
CA VAL A 79 29.87 2.55 -3.34
C VAL A 79 30.34 3.05 -4.72
N PRO A 80 31.05 2.24 -5.53
CA PRO A 80 31.63 2.68 -6.81
C PRO A 80 30.64 3.29 -7.80
N ALA A 81 29.45 2.69 -7.95
CA ALA A 81 28.39 3.14 -8.85
C ALA A 81 27.88 4.56 -8.55
N LEU A 82 28.03 5.00 -7.30
CA LEU A 82 27.54 6.27 -6.81
C LEU A 82 28.63 7.35 -6.74
N LYS A 83 29.88 7.04 -7.10
CA LYS A 83 31.00 7.99 -6.95
C LYS A 83 30.85 9.22 -7.86
N SER A 84 31.29 10.36 -7.33
CA SER A 84 31.46 11.58 -8.13
C SER A 84 32.61 11.43 -9.13
N SER A 85 32.49 12.08 -10.29
CA SER A 85 33.57 12.13 -11.26
C SER A 85 34.66 13.12 -10.86
N LYS A 86 35.93 12.73 -10.98
CA LYS A 86 37.09 13.62 -10.81
C LYS A 86 37.19 14.69 -11.92
N LYS A 87 36.55 14.45 -13.08
CA LYS A 87 36.57 15.36 -14.24
C LYS A 87 35.15 15.60 -14.75
N PRO A 88 34.81 16.81 -15.24
CA PRO A 88 33.47 17.08 -15.77
C PRO A 88 33.16 16.20 -16.98
N LEU A 89 32.06 15.47 -16.91
CA LEU A 89 31.47 14.77 -18.04
C LEU A 89 30.56 15.73 -18.80
N LYS A 90 30.68 15.75 -20.13
CA LYS A 90 30.00 16.74 -20.98
C LYS A 90 29.04 16.08 -21.96
N LEU A 91 27.88 16.69 -22.12
CA LEU A 91 27.00 16.51 -23.26
C LEU A 91 27.43 17.45 -24.39
N SER A 92 27.42 16.97 -25.64
CA SER A 92 27.57 17.85 -26.79
C SER A 92 26.39 18.82 -26.87
N ARG A 93 26.56 19.96 -27.58
CA ARG A 93 25.46 20.91 -27.82
C ARG A 93 24.22 20.23 -28.42
N SER A 94 24.41 19.35 -29.40
CA SER A 94 23.30 18.59 -30.02
C SER A 94 22.59 17.67 -29.02
N ARG A 95 23.33 16.99 -28.14
CA ARG A 95 22.76 16.11 -27.10
C ARG A 95 22.05 16.90 -26.01
N LEU A 96 22.59 18.07 -25.62
CA LEU A 96 21.92 18.97 -24.68
C LEU A 96 20.64 19.57 -25.27
N SER A 97 20.61 19.88 -26.58
CA SER A 97 19.40 20.33 -27.26
C SER A 97 18.28 19.30 -27.20
N LYS A 98 18.59 17.98 -27.23
CA LYS A 98 17.57 16.93 -27.04
C LYS A 98 16.92 17.03 -25.65
N TRP A 99 17.70 17.24 -24.59
CA TRP A 99 17.16 17.44 -23.24
C TRP A 99 16.32 18.71 -23.12
N LYS A 100 16.70 19.80 -23.80
CA LYS A 100 15.89 21.04 -23.84
C LYS A 100 14.56 20.83 -24.54
N GLN A 101 14.57 20.12 -25.67
CA GLN A 101 13.37 19.78 -26.41
C GLN A 101 12.46 18.87 -25.57
N TYR A 102 13.03 17.82 -24.97
CA TYR A 102 12.29 16.93 -24.07
C TYR A 102 11.63 17.70 -22.93
N TYR A 103 12.36 18.58 -22.24
CA TYR A 103 11.82 19.37 -21.14
C TYR A 103 10.71 20.34 -21.57
N SER A 104 10.80 20.87 -22.79
CA SER A 104 9.75 21.66 -23.42
C SER A 104 8.49 20.82 -23.63
N GLU A 105 8.63 19.64 -24.26
CA GLU A 105 7.52 18.69 -24.50
C GLU A 105 6.85 18.28 -23.17
N LEU A 106 7.66 18.03 -22.14
CA LEU A 106 7.21 17.69 -20.80
C LEU A 106 6.35 18.81 -20.18
N LYS A 107 6.78 20.06 -20.31
CA LYS A 107 6.04 21.23 -19.79
C LYS A 107 4.76 21.53 -20.56
N SER A 108 4.74 21.27 -21.86
CA SER A 108 3.56 21.49 -22.70
C SER A 108 2.46 20.45 -22.48
N ASN A 109 2.64 19.51 -21.54
CA ASN A 109 1.66 18.47 -21.18
C ASN A 109 1.21 17.64 -22.41
N THR A 110 2.07 17.51 -23.41
CA THR A 110 1.75 16.78 -24.63
C THR A 110 1.82 15.29 -24.32
N GLU A 111 0.69 14.61 -24.39
CA GLU A 111 0.52 13.16 -24.14
C GLU A 111 1.40 12.25 -25.03
N ASN A 112 2.06 12.84 -26.03
CA ASN A 112 2.96 12.18 -26.97
C ASN A 112 4.40 12.67 -26.81
N ILE A 113 5.12 12.10 -25.85
CA ILE A 113 6.58 12.28 -25.76
C ILE A 113 7.25 11.42 -26.83
N SER A 114 8.10 12.04 -27.66
CA SER A 114 8.64 11.44 -28.89
C SER A 114 9.95 10.65 -28.70
N PHE A 115 10.57 10.71 -27.53
CA PHE A 115 11.92 10.18 -27.31
C PHE A 115 11.93 8.78 -26.68
N GLU A 116 12.43 7.79 -27.43
CA GLU A 116 12.73 6.45 -26.90
C GLU A 116 14.07 6.40 -26.14
N LYS A 117 15.03 7.26 -26.52
CA LYS A 117 16.39 7.27 -25.95
C LYS A 117 16.87 8.69 -25.67
N LEU A 118 17.42 8.91 -24.47
CA LEU A 118 18.00 10.18 -24.05
C LEU A 118 19.51 10.06 -23.82
N PRO A 119 20.33 11.02 -24.30
CA PRO A 119 21.78 10.96 -24.17
C PRO A 119 22.23 11.29 -22.75
N LEU A 120 23.17 10.54 -22.20
CA LEU A 120 23.74 10.79 -20.88
C LEU A 120 25.14 11.40 -20.96
N PRO A 121 25.57 12.19 -19.94
CA PRO A 121 26.95 12.61 -19.81
C PRO A 121 27.87 11.38 -19.74
N GLY A 122 28.97 11.40 -20.49
CA GLY A 122 29.88 10.25 -20.61
C GLY A 122 29.64 9.36 -21.83
N GLY A 123 28.69 9.70 -22.70
CA GLY A 123 28.60 9.13 -24.05
C GLY A 123 27.50 8.10 -24.26
N LYS A 124 27.04 7.45 -23.19
CA LYS A 124 25.96 6.45 -23.18
C LYS A 124 24.58 7.08 -23.40
N GLU A 125 23.57 6.24 -23.58
CA GLU A 125 22.17 6.63 -23.73
C GLU A 125 21.31 5.82 -22.75
N MET A 126 20.26 6.45 -22.24
CA MET A 126 19.23 5.84 -21.41
C MET A 126 18.03 5.50 -22.29
N LEU A 127 17.49 4.30 -22.13
CA LEU A 127 16.20 3.94 -22.70
C LEU A 127 15.10 4.52 -21.79
N VAL A 128 14.23 5.35 -22.35
CA VAL A 128 13.09 5.90 -21.62
C VAL A 128 12.00 4.84 -21.61
N ARG A 129 11.81 4.18 -20.46
CA ARG A 129 10.76 3.16 -20.31
C ARG A 129 9.48 3.85 -19.85
N THR A 130 8.43 3.71 -20.64
CA THR A 130 7.13 4.29 -20.33
C THR A 130 6.20 3.18 -19.86
N GLN A 131 5.71 3.26 -18.63
CA GLN A 131 4.59 2.41 -18.20
C GLN A 131 3.31 2.94 -18.85
N GLY A 132 2.54 2.06 -19.50
CA GLY A 132 1.27 2.40 -20.17
C GLY A 132 0.83 1.50 -21.33
N ASP A 133 1.65 0.56 -21.81
CA ASP A 133 1.24 -0.36 -22.89
C ASP A 133 0.79 -1.71 -22.32
N ILE A 134 -0.53 -1.90 -22.17
CA ILE A 134 -1.11 -3.26 -22.19
C ILE A 134 -2.24 -3.38 -23.24
N PHE A 135 -2.90 -2.30 -23.70
CA PHE A 135 -4.07 -2.46 -24.60
C PHE A 135 -4.23 -1.39 -25.70
N GLY A 136 -3.17 -1.05 -26.43
CA GLY A 136 -3.29 -0.34 -27.73
C GLY A 136 -3.84 1.11 -27.71
N GLU A 137 -4.38 1.57 -26.60
CA GLU A 137 -4.83 2.95 -26.41
C GLU A 137 -3.73 3.77 -25.75
N ARG A 138 -3.12 4.66 -26.54
CA ARG A 138 -2.08 5.60 -26.12
C ARG A 138 -2.63 6.59 -25.09
N LYS A 139 -2.62 6.25 -23.80
CA LYS A 139 -2.90 7.22 -22.73
C LYS A 139 -1.92 7.06 -21.56
N HIS A 140 -1.05 8.06 -21.46
CA HIS A 140 -0.09 8.35 -20.39
C HIS A 140 1.19 7.50 -20.30
N LYS A 141 2.29 8.05 -20.81
CA LYS A 141 3.65 7.50 -20.71
C LYS A 141 4.36 8.01 -19.45
N TRP A 142 4.23 7.31 -18.32
CA TRP A 142 4.94 7.68 -17.09
C TRP A 142 6.30 6.96 -17.01
N CYS A 143 7.34 7.67 -16.55
CA CYS A 143 8.72 7.17 -16.55
C CYS A 143 9.17 6.91 -15.11
N GLN A 144 9.95 5.84 -14.93
CA GLN A 144 10.53 5.52 -13.62
C GLN A 144 11.65 6.48 -13.23
N GLU A 145 12.27 7.14 -14.20
CA GLU A 145 13.32 8.12 -13.95
C GLU A 145 12.75 9.54 -13.73
N PRO A 146 13.34 10.36 -12.85
CA PRO A 146 12.91 11.75 -12.61
C PRO A 146 13.37 12.68 -13.74
N LEU A 147 12.77 12.53 -14.92
CA LEU A 147 13.23 13.18 -16.15
C LEU A 147 13.14 14.71 -16.11
N ALA A 148 12.20 15.30 -15.37
CA ALA A 148 12.12 16.75 -15.20
C ALA A 148 13.36 17.29 -14.47
N ASP A 149 13.74 16.64 -13.37
CA ASP A 149 14.88 17.04 -12.55
C ASP A 149 16.20 16.84 -13.28
N LEU A 150 16.36 15.71 -13.98
CA LEU A 150 17.54 15.46 -14.83
C LEU A 150 17.67 16.49 -15.96
N SER A 151 16.54 16.82 -16.61
CA SER A 151 16.52 17.84 -17.65
C SER A 151 16.98 19.19 -17.12
N GLU A 152 16.40 19.66 -16.02
CA GLU A 152 16.76 20.93 -15.40
C GLU A 152 18.22 20.97 -14.99
N LEU A 153 18.72 19.90 -14.38
CA LEU A 153 20.12 19.78 -13.98
C LEU A 153 21.06 19.92 -15.19
N PHE A 154 20.82 19.19 -16.27
CA PHE A 154 21.66 19.27 -17.47
C PHE A 154 21.56 20.61 -18.16
N ILE A 155 20.38 21.23 -18.19
CA ILE A 155 20.18 22.56 -18.78
C ILE A 155 20.91 23.63 -17.96
N LYS A 156 20.73 23.65 -16.63
CA LYS A 156 21.35 24.62 -15.70
C LYS A 156 22.88 24.51 -15.72
N SER A 157 23.41 23.29 -15.81
CA SER A 157 24.86 23.03 -15.86
C SER A 157 25.50 23.20 -17.25
N GLY A 158 24.72 23.58 -18.28
CA GLY A 158 25.21 23.66 -19.66
C GLY A 158 25.68 22.29 -20.21
N GLY A 159 25.15 21.19 -19.67
CA GLY A 159 25.48 19.82 -20.02
C GLY A 159 26.80 19.31 -19.44
N SER A 160 27.43 20.03 -18.50
CA SER A 160 28.72 19.66 -17.91
C SER A 160 28.57 19.40 -16.41
N THR A 161 28.84 18.17 -15.97
CA THR A 161 28.60 17.76 -14.57
C THR A 161 29.68 16.81 -14.03
N THR A 162 29.96 16.92 -12.73
CA THR A 162 30.88 16.04 -11.98
C THR A 162 30.14 15.15 -10.99
N ALA A 163 28.81 15.26 -10.89
CA ALA A 163 28.02 14.65 -9.82
C ALA A 163 28.14 13.11 -9.76
N PHE A 164 28.26 12.45 -10.92
CA PHE A 164 28.43 11.00 -11.03
C PHE A 164 29.50 10.66 -12.05
N SER A 165 30.28 9.61 -11.78
CA SER A 165 31.28 9.06 -12.69
C SER A 165 30.69 8.19 -13.80
N ASP A 166 29.53 7.57 -13.55
CA ASP A 166 28.77 6.83 -14.56
C ASP A 166 27.28 7.16 -14.44
N TRP A 167 26.79 7.99 -15.34
CA TRP A 167 25.38 8.39 -15.39
C TRP A 167 24.46 7.26 -15.82
N PHE A 168 24.95 6.31 -16.62
CA PHE A 168 24.13 5.17 -17.02
C PHE A 168 23.88 4.26 -15.83
N GLU A 169 24.90 4.03 -15.00
CA GLU A 169 24.76 3.26 -13.78
C GLU A 169 23.74 3.89 -12.81
N LEU A 170 23.80 5.21 -12.63
CA LEU A 170 22.79 5.93 -11.85
C LEU A 170 21.36 5.65 -12.36
N THR A 171 21.15 5.67 -13.68
CA THR A 171 19.81 5.41 -14.24
C THR A 171 19.33 3.99 -13.99
N GLN A 172 20.22 3.00 -14.00
CA GLN A 172 19.88 1.62 -13.62
C GLN A 172 19.50 1.51 -12.13
N LEU A 173 20.20 2.25 -11.26
CA LEU A 173 19.87 2.29 -9.83
C LEU A 173 18.54 3.00 -9.56
N LEU A 174 18.27 4.11 -10.24
CA LEU A 174 16.98 4.79 -10.15
C LEU A 174 15.84 3.83 -10.55
N ASN A 175 15.96 3.16 -11.69
CA ASN A 175 14.95 2.22 -12.19
C ASN A 175 14.53 1.14 -11.16
N VAL A 176 15.46 0.65 -10.35
CA VAL A 176 15.13 -0.36 -9.32
C VAL A 176 14.72 0.22 -7.97
N SER A 177 15.13 1.45 -7.66
CA SER A 177 14.95 2.08 -6.33
C SER A 177 13.76 3.02 -6.26
N THR A 178 13.21 3.42 -7.41
CA THR A 178 12.06 4.32 -7.49
C THR A 178 10.81 3.60 -7.95
N GLN A 179 9.68 3.91 -7.32
CA GLN A 179 8.35 3.57 -7.82
C GLN A 179 7.80 4.75 -8.63
N CYS A 180 7.21 4.50 -9.80
CA CYS A 180 6.54 5.54 -10.58
C CYS A 180 5.08 5.64 -10.10
N LEU A 181 4.60 6.85 -9.79
CA LEU A 181 3.21 7.08 -9.38
C LEU A 181 2.47 7.98 -10.36
N ILE A 182 1.19 7.67 -10.56
CA ILE A 182 0.23 8.48 -11.34
C ILE A 182 -0.78 9.17 -10.42
N ASN A 183 -1.46 10.21 -10.91
CA ASN A 183 -2.34 11.05 -10.08
C ASN A 183 -3.45 10.27 -9.35
N SER A 184 -4.04 9.26 -10.00
CA SER A 184 -5.09 8.42 -9.41
C SER A 184 -4.59 7.56 -8.24
N GLU A 185 -3.31 7.22 -8.21
CA GLU A 185 -2.74 6.34 -7.18
C GLU A 185 -2.54 7.06 -5.85
N ILE A 186 -2.15 8.35 -5.86
CA ILE A 186 -1.83 9.11 -4.63
C ILE A 186 -3.07 9.39 -3.78
N ALA A 187 -4.25 9.42 -4.39
CA ALA A 187 -5.51 9.70 -3.69
C ALA A 187 -5.86 8.64 -2.62
N THR A 188 -5.31 7.42 -2.72
CA THR A 188 -5.55 6.33 -1.77
C THR A 188 -4.24 5.91 -1.12
N HIS A 189 -4.21 5.54 0.18
CA HIS A 189 -2.97 4.99 0.77
C HIS A 189 -2.58 3.61 0.22
N ALA A 190 -3.37 3.06 -0.70
CA ALA A 190 -3.12 1.78 -1.34
C ALA A 190 -1.77 1.76 -2.07
N TRP A 191 -1.33 2.87 -2.67
CA TRP A 191 -0.04 2.94 -3.36
C TRP A 191 1.16 2.63 -2.45
N PHE A 192 1.09 3.07 -1.18
CA PHE A 192 2.15 2.83 -0.22
C PHE A 192 2.13 1.37 0.24
N GLN A 193 0.94 0.84 0.51
CA GLN A 193 0.76 -0.56 0.93
C GLN A 193 1.09 -1.56 -0.18
N SER A 194 0.80 -1.22 -1.44
CA SER A 194 1.15 -2.03 -2.60
C SER A 194 2.64 -1.96 -2.94
N GLY A 195 3.33 -0.90 -2.52
CA GLY A 195 4.77 -0.71 -2.68
C GLY A 195 5.65 -1.56 -1.76
N PHE A 196 5.09 -2.36 -0.86
CA PHE A 196 5.87 -3.23 0.01
C PHE A 196 6.51 -4.38 -0.77
N SER A 197 7.81 -4.55 -0.55
CA SER A 197 8.64 -5.58 -1.16
C SER A 197 9.22 -6.52 -0.10
N GLU A 198 9.28 -7.81 -0.42
CA GLU A 198 10.04 -8.77 0.36
C GLU A 198 11.53 -8.65 0.01
N CYS A 199 12.42 -8.92 0.96
CA CYS A 199 13.86 -8.86 0.69
C CYS A 199 14.29 -9.91 -0.34
N LEU A 200 13.75 -11.12 -0.24
CA LEU A 200 13.98 -12.22 -1.18
C LEU A 200 12.70 -13.01 -1.42
N PRO A 201 12.55 -13.67 -2.58
CA PRO A 201 11.45 -14.60 -2.78
C PRO A 201 11.50 -15.77 -1.79
N PRO A 202 10.34 -16.35 -1.44
CA PRO A 202 10.28 -17.53 -0.59
C PRO A 202 11.00 -18.72 -1.25
N LEU A 203 11.63 -19.55 -0.43
CA LEU A 203 12.18 -20.83 -0.88
C LEU A 203 11.02 -21.80 -1.13
N PHE A 204 11.01 -22.49 -2.27
CA PHE A 204 9.99 -23.50 -2.57
C PHE A 204 10.34 -24.85 -1.95
N GLU A 205 9.30 -25.61 -1.57
CA GLU A 205 9.43 -27.05 -1.37
C GLU A 205 9.62 -27.75 -2.74
N GLU A 206 10.36 -28.86 -2.76
CA GLU A 206 10.67 -29.58 -4.01
C GLU A 206 9.38 -29.96 -4.77
N GLY A 207 9.26 -29.57 -6.05
CA GLY A 207 8.19 -30.05 -6.94
C GLY A 207 7.34 -28.98 -7.66
N ILE A 208 7.58 -27.68 -7.46
CA ILE A 208 6.84 -26.61 -8.17
C ILE A 208 7.53 -26.30 -9.51
N ASP A 209 6.77 -26.40 -10.61
CA ASP A 209 7.24 -26.24 -11.99
C ASP A 209 7.49 -24.76 -12.38
N GLU A 210 8.53 -24.51 -13.18
CA GLU A 210 8.92 -23.18 -13.69
C GLU A 210 7.83 -22.53 -14.55
N THR A 211 6.89 -23.32 -15.07
CA THR A 211 5.79 -22.87 -15.93
C THR A 211 4.69 -22.11 -15.19
N MET A 212 4.57 -22.28 -13.86
CA MET A 212 3.63 -21.51 -13.03
C MET A 212 4.01 -20.02 -12.88
N PHE A 213 5.19 -19.62 -13.36
CA PHE A 213 5.71 -18.24 -13.30
C PHE A 213 5.62 -17.48 -14.63
N ILE A 214 5.02 -18.08 -15.67
CA ILE A 214 4.92 -17.48 -17.02
C ILE A 214 3.81 -16.41 -17.07
N PHE A 215 2.77 -16.53 -16.25
CA PHE A 215 1.75 -15.51 -16.09
C PHE A 215 2.19 -14.56 -14.98
N ASP A 216 2.89 -13.48 -15.34
CA ASP A 216 2.96 -12.29 -14.51
C ASP A 216 1.56 -11.63 -14.62
N PRO A 217 0.69 -11.70 -13.60
CA PRO A 217 -0.50 -10.85 -13.60
C PRO A 217 -0.02 -9.40 -13.53
N PRO A 218 -0.84 -8.41 -13.94
CA PRO A 218 -0.47 -6.99 -13.85
C PRO A 218 -0.13 -6.52 -12.42
N TYR A 219 -0.32 -7.38 -11.40
CA TYR A 219 0.03 -7.18 -10.00
C TYR A 219 0.94 -8.29 -9.39
N GLY A 220 1.73 -8.98 -10.22
CA GLY A 220 2.54 -10.14 -9.85
C GLY A 220 3.52 -9.94 -8.68
N ARG A 221 3.46 -10.87 -7.72
CA ARG A 221 4.40 -11.00 -6.58
C ARG A 221 5.88 -11.06 -6.99
N LEU A 222 6.18 -11.35 -8.26
CA LEU A 222 7.53 -11.43 -8.82
C LEU A 222 8.22 -10.06 -8.92
N GLY A 223 7.45 -8.96 -9.00
CA GLY A 223 7.97 -7.58 -9.11
C GLY A 223 8.38 -6.92 -7.79
N ARG A 224 8.18 -7.58 -6.64
CA ARG A 224 8.29 -6.98 -5.30
C ARG A 224 9.49 -7.50 -4.50
N SER A 225 10.64 -7.66 -5.14
CA SER A 225 11.92 -7.89 -4.45
C SER A 225 12.62 -6.58 -4.13
N HIS A 226 13.40 -6.57 -3.06
CA HIS A 226 14.18 -5.40 -2.63
C HIS A 226 15.04 -4.81 -3.78
N PRO A 227 15.18 -3.47 -3.89
CA PRO A 227 15.92 -2.79 -4.97
C PRO A 227 17.33 -3.34 -5.23
N PHE A 228 18.09 -3.63 -4.17
CA PHE A 228 19.40 -4.29 -4.28
C PHE A 228 19.34 -5.62 -5.06
N ILE A 229 18.36 -6.47 -4.77
CA ILE A 229 18.22 -7.79 -5.40
C ILE A 229 17.84 -7.64 -6.87
N ARG A 230 16.91 -6.73 -7.19
CA ARG A 230 16.53 -6.41 -8.56
C ARG A 230 17.74 -5.93 -9.39
N TYR A 231 18.54 -5.04 -8.81
CA TYR A 231 19.75 -4.55 -9.46
C TYR A 231 20.84 -5.62 -9.57
N ALA A 232 21.09 -6.38 -8.50
CA ALA A 232 22.11 -7.43 -8.53
C ALA A 232 21.77 -8.51 -9.58
N ALA A 233 20.50 -8.90 -9.68
CA ALA A 233 20.03 -9.85 -10.69
C ALA A 233 20.17 -9.33 -12.12
N SER A 234 19.91 -8.03 -12.36
CA SER A 234 20.06 -7.43 -13.68
C SER A 234 21.52 -7.42 -14.16
N LEU A 235 22.50 -7.44 -13.25
CA LEU A 235 23.92 -7.54 -13.63
C LEU A 235 24.29 -8.87 -14.29
N VAL A 236 23.49 -9.92 -14.15
CA VAL A 236 23.75 -11.26 -14.72
C VAL A 236 22.68 -11.72 -15.71
N ASP A 237 21.78 -10.83 -16.13
CA ASP A 237 20.68 -11.12 -17.06
C ASP A 237 19.87 -12.37 -16.67
N ASN A 238 19.65 -12.57 -15.37
CA ASN A 238 18.98 -13.74 -14.84
C ASN A 238 17.76 -13.36 -14.00
N ASN A 239 16.75 -14.22 -13.97
CA ASN A 239 15.54 -14.03 -13.19
C ASN A 239 15.86 -14.24 -11.69
N ILE A 240 15.33 -13.36 -10.83
CA ILE A 240 15.51 -13.41 -9.36
C ILE A 240 15.14 -14.79 -8.81
N MET A 241 14.07 -15.42 -9.31
CA MET A 241 13.63 -16.74 -8.87
C MET A 241 14.69 -17.81 -9.16
N ARG A 242 15.26 -17.80 -10.37
CA ARG A 242 16.34 -18.74 -10.77
C ARG A 242 17.62 -18.52 -9.97
N LEU A 243 17.88 -17.30 -9.52
CA LEU A 243 19.05 -16.99 -8.71
C LEU A 243 18.89 -17.45 -7.25
N PHE A 244 17.72 -17.25 -6.66
CA PHE A 244 17.54 -17.37 -5.21
C PHE A 244 16.70 -18.56 -4.75
N CYS A 245 15.96 -19.23 -5.65
CA CYS A 245 15.10 -20.37 -5.33
C CYS A 245 15.67 -21.72 -5.78
N GLN A 246 16.72 -21.74 -6.62
CA GLN A 246 17.39 -22.98 -7.03
C GLN A 246 18.56 -23.32 -6.09
N PRO A 247 18.61 -24.55 -5.52
CA PRO A 247 19.79 -25.01 -4.82
C PRO A 247 20.97 -25.06 -5.79
N ASN A 248 22.06 -24.36 -5.47
CA ASN A 248 23.29 -24.29 -6.27
C ASN A 248 23.20 -23.52 -7.62
N SER A 249 22.45 -22.41 -7.66
CA SER A 249 22.46 -21.52 -8.83
C SER A 249 23.89 -21.10 -9.23
N LYS A 250 24.32 -21.49 -10.44
CA LYS A 250 25.70 -21.25 -10.95
C LYS A 250 26.01 -19.77 -11.18
N ASP A 251 24.98 -18.94 -11.30
CA ASP A 251 25.13 -17.50 -11.55
C ASP A 251 25.11 -16.68 -10.26
N LEU A 252 24.70 -17.26 -9.12
CA LEU A 252 24.70 -16.57 -7.84
C LEU A 252 26.12 -16.08 -7.43
N PRO A 253 27.21 -16.87 -7.56
CA PRO A 253 28.57 -16.35 -7.32
C PRO A 253 28.98 -15.23 -8.28
N LYS A 254 28.55 -15.29 -9.55
CA LYS A 254 28.84 -14.25 -10.55
C LYS A 254 28.09 -12.95 -10.24
N MET A 255 26.82 -13.06 -9.84
CA MET A 255 25.98 -11.95 -9.41
C MET A 255 26.64 -11.21 -8.25
N TRP A 256 27.06 -11.97 -7.25
CA TRP A 256 27.78 -11.49 -6.08
C TRP A 256 29.08 -10.74 -6.42
N LEU A 257 29.91 -11.31 -7.30
CA LEU A 257 31.14 -10.67 -7.75
C LEU A 257 30.87 -9.35 -8.50
N LYS A 258 29.86 -9.31 -9.36
CA LYS A 258 29.46 -8.08 -10.08
C LYS A 258 28.88 -7.04 -9.12
N ALA A 259 27.98 -7.45 -8.23
CA ALA A 259 27.39 -6.57 -7.24
C ALA A 259 28.45 -5.91 -6.33
N GLU A 260 29.47 -6.65 -5.88
CA GLU A 260 30.58 -6.05 -5.10
C GLU A 260 31.41 -5.05 -5.89
N ARG A 261 31.61 -5.26 -7.20
CA ARG A 261 32.34 -4.29 -8.04
C ARG A 261 31.58 -2.97 -8.21
N HIS A 262 30.25 -3.03 -8.28
CA HIS A 262 29.41 -1.85 -8.52
C HIS A 262 28.95 -1.19 -7.21
N LEU A 263 28.59 -1.98 -6.20
CA LEU A 263 27.98 -1.50 -4.96
C LEU A 263 28.88 -1.63 -3.72
N GLY A 264 30.05 -2.25 -3.84
CA GLY A 264 31.04 -2.32 -2.77
C GLY A 264 30.46 -2.83 -1.44
N GLY A 265 30.59 -2.02 -0.40
CA GLY A 265 30.18 -2.36 0.96
C GLY A 265 28.70 -2.76 1.11
N ILE A 266 27.81 -2.25 0.26
CA ILE A 266 26.39 -2.67 0.24
C ILE A 266 26.30 -4.17 -0.08
N ALA A 267 26.94 -4.61 -1.16
CA ALA A 267 26.86 -6.00 -1.60
C ALA A 267 27.50 -6.95 -0.58
N THR A 268 28.64 -6.57 0.01
CA THR A 268 29.27 -7.36 1.07
C THR A 268 28.41 -7.44 2.33
N SER A 269 27.72 -6.36 2.70
CA SER A 269 26.75 -6.36 3.82
C SER A 269 25.59 -7.32 3.56
N TRP A 270 25.01 -7.28 2.36
CA TRP A 270 23.95 -8.20 1.96
C TRP A 270 24.40 -9.66 1.97
N ARG A 271 25.59 -9.95 1.44
CA ARG A 271 26.14 -11.32 1.44
C ARG A 271 26.29 -11.84 2.87
N LYS A 272 26.86 -11.03 3.77
CA LYS A 272 27.04 -11.40 5.19
C LYS A 272 25.71 -11.73 5.88
N ILE A 273 24.67 -10.94 5.61
CA ILE A 273 23.33 -11.15 6.17
C ILE A 273 22.74 -12.47 5.66
N LEU A 274 22.83 -12.73 4.36
CA LEU A 274 22.26 -13.94 3.77
C LEU A 274 23.03 -15.21 4.14
N ASP A 275 24.36 -15.12 4.28
CA ASP A 275 25.22 -16.24 4.71
C ASP A 275 25.03 -16.60 6.19
N SER A 276 24.47 -15.70 7.01
CA SER A 276 24.22 -15.95 8.43
C SER A 276 23.15 -17.03 8.69
N GLY A 277 22.33 -17.37 7.67
CA GLY A 277 21.27 -18.37 7.78
C GLY A 277 20.04 -17.93 8.58
N GLU A 278 19.96 -16.66 8.99
CA GLU A 278 18.79 -16.14 9.70
C GLU A 278 17.56 -16.13 8.79
N VAL A 279 16.53 -16.89 9.17
CA VAL A 279 15.23 -16.96 8.46
C VAL A 279 14.60 -15.56 8.31
N TYR A 280 14.87 -14.65 9.26
CA TYR A 280 14.35 -13.30 9.26
C TYR A 280 14.90 -12.43 8.12
N ALA A 281 16.13 -12.69 7.65
CA ALA A 281 16.76 -11.91 6.59
C ALA A 281 16.04 -12.05 5.23
N ARG A 282 15.39 -13.19 4.97
CA ARG A 282 14.64 -13.40 3.71
C ARG A 282 13.25 -12.77 3.77
N ASN A 283 12.59 -12.89 4.93
CA ASN A 283 11.17 -12.53 5.12
C ASN A 283 10.96 -11.07 5.57
N THR A 284 12.04 -10.29 5.71
CA THR A 284 11.93 -8.87 6.05
C THR A 284 11.31 -8.10 4.88
N ILE A 285 10.40 -7.19 5.19
CA ILE A 285 9.74 -6.34 4.19
C ILE A 285 10.30 -4.92 4.20
N GLN A 286 10.29 -4.28 3.04
CA GLN A 286 10.64 -2.87 2.86
C GLN A 286 9.53 -2.14 2.11
N GLY A 287 9.10 -1.01 2.67
CA GLY A 287 8.22 -0.06 1.98
C GLY A 287 8.98 0.79 0.95
N PRO A 288 8.28 1.49 0.05
CA PRO A 288 8.92 2.35 -0.93
C PRO A 288 9.64 3.51 -0.22
N SER A 289 10.88 3.78 -0.63
CA SER A 289 11.64 4.93 -0.15
C SER A 289 11.58 6.10 -1.11
N LEU A 290 11.85 5.84 -2.39
CA LEU A 290 11.92 6.86 -3.43
C LEU A 290 10.79 6.65 -4.44
N VAL A 291 10.20 7.76 -4.87
CA VAL A 291 9.08 7.78 -5.80
C VAL A 291 9.34 8.81 -6.89
N VAL A 292 8.98 8.48 -8.13
CA VAL A 292 8.85 9.47 -9.19
C VAL A 292 7.38 9.80 -9.38
N TYR A 293 7.03 11.05 -9.09
CA TYR A 293 5.71 11.61 -9.27
C TYR A 293 5.83 12.89 -10.09
N LYS A 294 4.97 13.07 -11.10
CA LYS A 294 5.06 14.22 -12.02
C LYS A 294 6.47 14.41 -12.59
N GLN A 295 7.16 13.30 -12.89
CA GLN A 295 8.52 13.27 -13.47
C GLN A 295 9.61 13.87 -12.58
N ARG A 296 9.34 14.00 -11.27
CA ARG A 296 10.28 14.52 -10.26
C ARG A 296 10.51 13.49 -9.17
N LEU A 297 11.70 13.53 -8.58
CA LEU A 297 12.07 12.61 -7.51
C LEU A 297 11.53 13.08 -6.17
N HIS A 298 10.89 12.17 -5.45
CA HIS A 298 10.32 12.41 -4.12
C HIS A 298 10.82 11.36 -3.14
N LEU A 299 10.94 11.75 -1.88
CA LEU A 299 11.07 10.85 -0.75
C LEU A 299 9.67 10.58 -0.19
N VAL A 300 9.39 9.32 0.10
CA VAL A 300 8.20 8.94 0.87
C VAL A 300 8.41 9.33 2.33
N VAL A 301 7.57 10.20 2.86
CA VAL A 301 7.68 10.71 4.24
C VAL A 301 6.39 10.47 5.01
N ARG A 302 6.53 10.30 6.32
CA ARG A 302 5.41 10.19 7.25
C ARG A 302 4.79 11.57 7.44
N GLY A 303 3.50 11.67 7.15
CA GLY A 303 2.63 12.76 7.58
C GLY A 303 1.73 12.33 8.74
N GLN A 304 0.96 13.30 9.26
CA GLN A 304 0.01 13.09 10.35
C GLN A 304 -1.12 12.10 10.00
N HIS A 305 -1.50 12.03 8.71
CA HIS A 305 -2.62 11.22 8.22
C HIS A 305 -2.18 10.18 7.19
N GLY A 306 -0.98 9.62 7.37
CA GLY A 306 -0.42 8.62 6.46
C GLY A 306 0.84 9.10 5.75
N TYR A 307 1.29 8.36 4.74
CA TYR A 307 2.47 8.73 3.96
C TYR A 307 2.14 9.77 2.91
N SER A 308 3.08 10.67 2.71
CA SER A 308 3.05 11.72 1.70
C SER A 308 4.38 11.74 0.94
N LEU A 309 4.49 12.62 -0.04
CA LEU A 309 5.66 12.76 -0.88
C LEU A 309 6.34 14.10 -0.62
N LYS A 310 7.59 14.09 -0.16
CA LYS A 310 8.44 15.27 -0.10
C LYS A 310 9.30 15.32 -1.36
N GLN A 311 9.12 16.34 -2.20
CA GLN A 311 9.96 16.51 -3.37
C GLN A 311 11.42 16.71 -2.94
N LEU A 312 12.33 15.96 -3.56
CA LEU A 312 13.76 16.10 -3.25
C LEU A 312 14.36 17.29 -3.99
N PRO A 313 15.32 18.00 -3.38
CA PRO A 313 16.07 19.05 -4.07
C PRO A 313 16.88 18.45 -5.22
N GLN A 314 17.22 19.28 -6.22
CA GLN A 314 18.14 18.92 -7.30
C GLN A 314 19.61 18.90 -6.84
N ASN A 315 19.85 18.37 -5.64
CA ASN A 315 21.17 18.16 -5.07
C ASN A 315 21.56 16.68 -5.26
N MET A 316 22.55 16.45 -6.11
CA MET A 316 22.97 15.08 -6.46
C MET A 316 23.66 14.35 -5.32
N ASP A 317 24.19 15.06 -4.32
CA ASP A 317 24.76 14.44 -3.13
C ASP A 317 23.64 13.87 -2.24
N VAL A 318 22.50 14.57 -2.15
CA VAL A 318 21.28 14.05 -1.49
C VAL A 318 20.79 12.78 -2.18
N TRP A 319 20.66 12.82 -3.51
CA TRP A 319 20.21 11.66 -4.27
C TRP A 319 21.13 10.47 -4.07
N ARG A 320 22.45 10.71 -4.07
CA ARG A 320 23.46 9.68 -3.83
C ARG A 320 23.26 8.98 -2.48
N HIS A 321 23.10 9.74 -1.40
CA HIS A 321 22.92 9.18 -0.06
C HIS A 321 21.62 8.41 0.06
N LEU A 322 20.50 8.97 -0.41
CA LEU A 322 19.20 8.30 -0.32
C LEU A 322 19.13 7.03 -1.15
N ILE A 323 19.64 7.04 -2.39
CA ILE A 323 19.75 5.84 -3.23
C ILE A 323 20.65 4.82 -2.52
N GLY A 324 21.83 5.25 -2.04
CA GLY A 324 22.77 4.38 -1.33
C GLY A 324 22.15 3.70 -0.11
N TRP A 325 21.52 4.47 0.79
CA TRP A 325 20.86 3.95 1.98
C TRP A 325 19.69 3.02 1.66
N SER A 326 18.91 3.32 0.60
CA SER A 326 17.77 2.50 0.16
C SER A 326 18.17 1.11 -0.35
N LEU A 327 19.43 0.94 -0.76
CA LEU A 327 19.97 -0.31 -1.25
C LEU A 327 20.49 -1.21 -0.13
N TYR A 328 20.64 -0.74 1.10
CA TYR A 328 21.01 -1.60 2.22
C TYR A 328 19.83 -2.41 2.73
N HIS A 329 20.10 -3.59 3.30
CA HIS A 329 19.08 -4.45 3.90
C HIS A 329 18.33 -3.73 5.06
N PRO A 330 17.01 -3.94 5.27
CA PRO A 330 16.23 -3.19 6.26
C PRO A 330 16.66 -3.34 7.72
N THR A 331 17.51 -4.33 8.03
CA THR A 331 18.08 -4.54 9.37
C THR A 331 19.40 -3.80 9.61
N THR A 332 19.96 -3.12 8.61
CA THR A 332 21.20 -2.36 8.79
C THR A 332 20.94 -0.96 9.29
N GLU A 333 21.97 -0.36 9.90
CA GLU A 333 21.95 1.03 10.33
C GLU A 333 21.61 2.00 9.18
N HIS A 334 22.15 1.80 7.98
CA HIS A 334 21.90 2.66 6.82
C HIS A 334 20.43 2.73 6.41
N ASN A 335 19.78 1.57 6.23
CA ASN A 335 18.37 1.55 5.84
C ASN A 335 17.49 2.06 6.99
N ASN A 336 17.83 1.70 8.22
CA ASN A 336 17.12 2.17 9.40
C ASN A 336 17.20 3.70 9.58
N TYR A 337 18.36 4.30 9.26
CA TYR A 337 18.54 5.75 9.23
C TYR A 337 17.69 6.40 8.15
N LEU A 338 17.64 5.83 6.93
CA LEU A 338 16.73 6.30 5.89
C LEU A 338 15.28 6.28 6.34
N ARG A 339 14.80 5.17 6.93
CA ARG A 339 13.44 5.10 7.49
C ARG A 339 13.23 6.12 8.59
N ALA A 340 14.23 6.41 9.42
CA ALA A 340 14.17 7.47 10.43
C ALA A 340 14.01 8.87 9.81
N ILE A 341 14.70 9.16 8.70
CA ILE A 341 14.47 10.39 7.94
C ILE A 341 13.02 10.43 7.45
N GLN A 342 12.57 9.36 6.79
CA GLN A 342 11.19 9.24 6.30
C GLN A 342 10.18 9.43 7.44
N TRP A 343 10.50 9.02 8.66
CA TRP A 343 9.62 9.07 9.82
C TRP A 343 9.55 10.44 10.49
N ALA A 344 10.67 11.18 10.53
CA ALA A 344 10.83 12.34 11.41
C ALA A 344 11.07 13.67 10.69
N ILE A 345 11.35 13.68 9.38
CA ILE A 345 11.74 14.91 8.66
C ILE A 345 10.66 16.00 8.70
N ASP A 346 9.39 15.62 8.54
CA ASP A 346 8.25 16.54 8.51
C ASP A 346 7.29 16.34 9.71
N CYS A 347 7.62 15.42 10.64
CA CYS A 347 6.73 15.05 11.75
C CYS A 347 7.53 14.87 13.05
N ASP A 348 7.33 15.80 13.98
CA ASP A 348 7.91 15.71 15.33
C ASP A 348 7.11 14.79 16.26
N ASP A 349 5.85 14.51 15.91
CA ASP A 349 4.95 13.73 16.73
C ASP A 349 5.37 12.25 16.82
N ASP A 350 5.40 11.73 18.04
CA ASP A 350 5.65 10.33 18.35
C ASP A 350 4.41 9.42 18.18
N SER A 351 3.29 9.97 17.69
CA SER A 351 2.06 9.21 17.50
C SER A 351 2.30 7.87 16.79
N THR A 352 1.85 6.81 17.45
CA THR A 352 2.15 5.44 17.04
C THR A 352 1.22 4.92 15.96
N SER A 353 0.09 5.60 15.73
CA SER A 353 -0.94 5.22 14.76
C SER A 353 -0.92 6.14 13.56
N ILE A 354 -0.71 5.56 12.39
CA ILE A 354 -0.67 6.21 11.09
C ILE A 354 -1.72 5.56 10.20
N GLY A 355 -2.51 6.34 9.49
CA GLY A 355 -3.59 5.82 8.66
C GLY A 355 -4.28 6.92 7.85
N PRO A 356 -5.02 6.55 6.79
CA PRO A 356 -5.81 7.50 6.01
C PRO A 356 -6.75 8.32 6.90
N LYS A 357 -6.91 9.61 6.60
CA LYS A 357 -7.89 10.47 7.30
C LYS A 357 -9.31 9.86 7.33
N PRO A 358 -9.82 9.22 6.25
CA PRO A 358 -11.10 8.51 6.29
C PRO A 358 -11.15 7.39 7.33
N GLU A 359 -10.08 6.61 7.48
CA GLU A 359 -10.00 5.52 8.48
C GLU A 359 -10.10 6.05 9.92
N PHE A 360 -9.43 7.16 10.21
CA PHE A 360 -9.55 7.79 11.52
C PHE A 360 -10.93 8.39 11.78
N ARG A 361 -11.55 9.03 10.77
CA ARG A 361 -12.90 9.59 10.89
C ARG A 361 -13.94 8.49 11.14
N ALA A 362 -13.82 7.37 10.45
CA ALA A 362 -14.71 6.22 10.55
C ALA A 362 -14.73 5.58 11.96
N LEU A 363 -13.67 5.77 12.76
CA LEU A 363 -13.65 5.31 14.16
C LEU A 363 -14.75 5.95 15.01
N ALA A 364 -15.17 7.18 14.69
CA ALA A 364 -16.25 7.86 15.40
C ALA A 364 -17.61 7.17 15.15
N LEU A 365 -17.91 6.79 13.89
CA LEU A 365 -19.14 6.07 13.55
C LEU A 365 -19.19 4.69 14.23
N LEU A 366 -18.07 3.95 14.18
CA LEU A 366 -17.97 2.66 14.85
C LEU A 366 -18.17 2.78 16.36
N ALA A 367 -17.61 3.84 16.98
CA ALA A 367 -17.80 4.11 18.41
C ALA A 367 -19.27 4.39 18.75
N GLN A 368 -19.93 5.30 18.01
CA GLN A 368 -21.35 5.61 18.19
C GLN A 368 -22.25 4.39 17.96
N THR A 369 -21.91 3.56 16.97
CA THR A 369 -22.60 2.30 16.69
C THR A 369 -22.46 1.34 17.87
N TYR A 370 -21.24 1.19 18.40
CA TYR A 370 -20.99 0.33 19.55
C TYR A 370 -21.77 0.79 20.80
N GLU A 371 -21.77 2.10 21.08
CA GLU A 371 -22.50 2.68 22.21
C GLU A 371 -24.01 2.54 22.06
N SER A 372 -24.56 2.79 20.86
CA SER A 372 -26.00 2.66 20.62
C SER A 372 -26.50 1.22 20.74
N LEU A 373 -25.64 0.24 20.42
CA LEU A 373 -25.94 -1.19 20.60
C LEU A 373 -25.82 -1.65 22.05
N GLY A 374 -25.09 -0.93 22.91
CA GLY A 374 -24.98 -1.21 24.34
C GLY A 374 -24.57 -2.66 24.65
N GLU A 375 -25.30 -3.32 25.56
CA GLU A 375 -24.99 -4.69 26.00
C GLU A 375 -25.13 -5.78 24.91
N SER A 376 -25.78 -5.44 23.79
CA SER A 376 -25.93 -6.34 22.65
C SER A 376 -24.67 -6.44 21.79
N VAL A 377 -23.63 -5.64 22.05
CA VAL A 377 -22.33 -5.75 21.39
C VAL A 377 -21.20 -5.87 22.40
N LEU A 378 -20.16 -6.64 22.05
CA LEU A 378 -19.01 -6.92 22.90
C LEU A 378 -17.74 -6.93 22.07
N LEU A 379 -16.62 -6.52 22.67
CA LEU A 379 -15.32 -6.74 22.06
C LEU A 379 -14.95 -8.23 22.19
N SER A 380 -14.47 -8.83 21.12
CA SER A 380 -14.01 -10.22 21.07
C SER A 380 -12.53 -10.32 21.43
N LYS A 381 -12.13 -11.44 22.04
CA LYS A 381 -10.71 -11.77 22.26
C LYS A 381 -9.96 -12.15 20.97
N ASN A 382 -10.68 -12.37 19.87
CA ASN A 382 -10.14 -12.80 18.58
C ASN A 382 -10.06 -11.63 17.57
N ASP A 383 -9.70 -10.43 18.01
CA ASP A 383 -9.60 -9.21 17.19
C ASP A 383 -10.88 -8.91 16.38
N GLY A 384 -11.98 -8.58 17.06
CA GLY A 384 -13.24 -8.24 16.39
C GLY A 384 -14.38 -7.92 17.36
N PHE A 385 -15.61 -7.94 16.84
CA PHE A 385 -16.82 -7.65 17.60
C PHE A 385 -17.75 -8.86 17.64
N ILE A 386 -18.50 -8.99 18.72
CA ILE A 386 -19.58 -9.96 18.88
C ILE A 386 -20.88 -9.19 19.09
N VAL A 387 -21.91 -9.47 18.29
CA VAL A 387 -23.22 -8.79 18.35
C VAL A 387 -24.36 -9.80 18.47
N GLU A 388 -25.37 -9.47 19.26
CA GLU A 388 -26.63 -10.20 19.36
C GLU A 388 -27.61 -9.72 18.29
N GLY A 389 -28.13 -10.63 17.49
CA GLY A 389 -29.20 -10.33 16.54
C GLY A 389 -30.59 -10.35 17.17
N THR A 390 -31.55 -9.70 16.52
CA THR A 390 -32.98 -9.76 16.86
C THR A 390 -33.53 -11.19 16.90
N SER A 391 -32.93 -12.14 16.17
CA SER A 391 -33.28 -13.56 16.21
C SER A 391 -32.79 -14.30 17.46
N SER A 392 -32.07 -13.61 18.38
CA SER A 392 -31.35 -14.19 19.53
C SER A 392 -30.11 -15.03 19.16
N LEU A 393 -29.76 -15.14 17.88
CA LEU A 393 -28.45 -15.62 17.46
C LEU A 393 -27.37 -14.59 17.76
N TRP A 394 -26.15 -15.08 17.89
CA TRP A 394 -24.98 -14.26 18.16
C TRP A 394 -24.01 -14.34 17.00
N TYR A 395 -23.41 -13.23 16.62
CA TYR A 395 -22.54 -13.13 15.46
C TYR A 395 -21.20 -12.56 15.84
N SER A 396 -20.11 -13.09 15.26
CA SER A 396 -18.80 -12.46 15.31
C SER A 396 -18.50 -11.80 13.98
N VAL A 397 -18.01 -10.55 14.03
CA VAL A 397 -17.52 -9.78 12.88
C VAL A 397 -16.06 -9.46 13.14
N ARG A 398 -15.17 -9.91 12.25
CA ARG A 398 -13.72 -9.68 12.41
C ARG A 398 -13.05 -9.33 11.09
N PRO A 399 -12.13 -8.35 11.06
CA PRO A 399 -11.27 -8.12 9.91
C PRO A 399 -10.27 -9.27 9.74
N LEU A 400 -10.11 -9.76 8.51
CA LEU A 400 -9.10 -10.74 8.13
C LEU A 400 -7.71 -10.11 8.03
N ARG A 401 -6.68 -10.94 8.21
CA ARG A 401 -5.26 -10.57 8.20
C ARG A 401 -4.60 -10.90 6.86
N ILE A 402 -5.23 -10.60 5.73
CA ILE A 402 -4.63 -10.83 4.41
C ILE A 402 -4.27 -9.48 3.79
N THR A 403 -3.15 -9.47 3.08
CA THR A 403 -2.52 -8.30 2.45
C THR A 403 -3.48 -7.50 1.59
N SER A 404 -3.40 -6.17 1.74
CA SER A 404 -4.06 -5.08 0.99
C SER A 404 -5.59 -5.01 0.95
N ASP A 405 -6.32 -6.12 1.06
CA ASP A 405 -7.79 -6.08 1.07
C ASP A 405 -8.31 -6.55 2.43
N SER A 406 -8.86 -5.63 3.21
CA SER A 406 -9.45 -5.93 4.51
C SER A 406 -10.78 -6.68 4.33
N ALA A 407 -10.70 -7.96 3.96
CA ALA A 407 -11.85 -8.85 3.93
C ALA A 407 -12.43 -8.97 5.35
N ILE A 408 -13.74 -8.84 5.51
CA ILE A 408 -14.42 -9.02 6.80
C ILE A 408 -14.99 -10.43 6.84
N GLU A 409 -14.74 -11.12 7.94
CA GLU A 409 -15.25 -12.46 8.17
C GLU A 409 -16.35 -12.45 9.23
N VAL A 410 -17.45 -13.11 8.90
CA VAL A 410 -18.64 -13.19 9.74
C VAL A 410 -18.94 -14.63 10.10
N HIS A 411 -19.22 -14.87 11.38
CA HIS A 411 -19.61 -16.17 11.90
C HIS A 411 -20.85 -16.09 12.77
N GLY A 412 -21.81 -16.98 12.54
CA GLY A 412 -22.96 -17.18 13.40
C GLY A 412 -22.68 -18.18 14.53
N PHE A 413 -23.37 -17.97 15.65
CA PHE A 413 -23.34 -18.77 16.85
C PHE A 413 -24.73 -18.85 17.48
N ARG A 414 -25.02 -20.00 18.09
CA ARG A 414 -26.31 -20.21 18.78
C ARG A 414 -26.56 -19.31 20.00
N ASN A 415 -25.52 -18.82 20.66
CA ASN A 415 -25.62 -17.96 21.85
C ASN A 415 -24.30 -17.28 22.24
N LYS A 416 -24.40 -16.32 23.16
CA LYS A 416 -23.28 -15.56 23.76
C LYS A 416 -22.12 -16.41 24.23
N LYS A 417 -22.38 -17.54 24.92
CA LYS A 417 -21.32 -18.41 25.47
C LYS A 417 -20.53 -19.07 24.33
N ALA A 418 -21.22 -19.57 23.31
CA ALA A 418 -20.60 -20.19 22.15
C ALA A 418 -19.77 -19.18 21.33
N ALA A 419 -20.28 -17.96 21.16
CA ALA A 419 -19.54 -16.88 20.51
C ALA A 419 -18.26 -16.52 21.26
N LYS A 420 -18.33 -16.33 22.59
CA LYS A 420 -17.16 -16.02 23.43
C LYS A 420 -16.11 -17.14 23.45
N SER A 421 -16.52 -18.40 23.32
CA SER A 421 -15.60 -19.56 23.31
C SER A 421 -15.25 -20.06 21.91
N TRP A 422 -15.66 -19.35 20.86
CA TRP A 422 -15.49 -19.76 19.46
C TRP A 422 -15.95 -21.20 19.16
N ASN A 423 -17.05 -21.62 19.77
CA ASN A 423 -17.48 -23.02 19.72
C ASN A 423 -18.44 -23.27 18.54
N LYS A 424 -17.99 -24.09 17.58
CA LYS A 424 -18.77 -24.51 16.39
C LYS A 424 -19.36 -23.31 15.62
N PRO A 425 -18.54 -22.38 15.14
CA PRO A 425 -19.02 -21.28 14.31
C PRO A 425 -19.58 -21.80 12.98
N ILE A 426 -20.47 -21.01 12.37
CA ILE A 426 -20.92 -21.19 10.99
C ILE A 426 -20.60 -19.93 10.22
N LYS A 427 -19.84 -20.05 9.12
CA LYS A 427 -19.45 -18.91 8.29
C LYS A 427 -20.69 -18.33 7.60
N ILE A 428 -20.78 -17.00 7.58
CA ILE A 428 -21.83 -16.24 6.90
C ILE A 428 -21.14 -15.34 5.88
N CYS A 429 -21.64 -15.35 4.65
CA CYS A 429 -21.16 -14.47 3.59
C CYS A 429 -22.16 -13.31 3.43
N ILE A 430 -21.69 -12.10 3.71
CA ILE A 430 -22.47 -10.88 3.50
C ILE A 430 -21.83 -10.14 2.34
N GLN A 431 -22.51 -10.14 1.20
CA GLN A 431 -22.20 -9.25 0.08
C GLN A 431 -22.95 -7.94 0.33
N ILE A 432 -22.19 -6.87 0.58
CA ILE A 432 -22.74 -5.51 0.62
C ILE A 432 -22.27 -4.88 -0.70
N ASN A 433 -23.18 -4.73 -1.67
CA ASN A 433 -23.00 -4.18 -3.04
C ASN A 433 -21.53 -3.96 -3.46
N GLU A 434 -21.01 -4.91 -4.25
CA GLU A 434 -19.61 -5.04 -4.64
C GLU A 434 -19.04 -3.79 -5.35
N ASN A 435 -19.87 -3.02 -6.06
CA ASN A 435 -19.40 -1.87 -6.85
C ASN A 435 -19.02 -0.61 -6.04
N THR A 436 -19.21 -0.59 -4.71
CA THR A 436 -18.93 0.63 -3.89
C THR A 436 -18.21 0.35 -2.58
N MET A 437 -18.13 -0.92 -2.14
CA MET A 437 -17.66 -1.23 -0.79
C MET A 437 -16.16 -1.32 -0.63
N GLU A 438 -15.39 -1.61 -1.67
CA GLU A 438 -13.92 -1.61 -1.59
C GLU A 438 -13.39 -0.26 -1.11
N GLU A 439 -14.07 0.84 -1.44
CA GLU A 439 -13.68 2.21 -1.12
C GLU A 439 -13.99 2.66 0.32
N TYR A 440 -14.84 1.95 1.09
CA TYR A 440 -15.18 2.39 2.45
C TYR A 440 -14.08 2.06 3.47
N PRO A 441 -13.86 2.95 4.45
CA PRO A 441 -12.98 2.69 5.59
C PRO A 441 -13.37 1.44 6.38
N LEU A 442 -12.37 0.75 6.96
CA LEU A 442 -12.59 -0.48 7.70
C LEU A 442 -13.57 -0.31 8.88
N ALA A 443 -13.47 0.80 9.61
CA ALA A 443 -14.34 1.04 10.75
C ALA A 443 -15.82 1.22 10.34
N ASP A 444 -16.09 1.87 9.20
CA ASP A 444 -17.44 2.04 8.66
C ASP A 444 -18.00 0.71 8.18
N LYS A 445 -17.19 -0.11 7.50
CA LYS A 445 -17.55 -1.48 7.15
C LYS A 445 -17.94 -2.27 8.39
N LEU A 446 -17.12 -2.26 9.45
CA LEU A 446 -17.44 -2.96 10.69
C LEU A 446 -18.74 -2.45 11.33
N ALA A 447 -18.99 -1.14 11.33
CA ALA A 447 -20.24 -0.56 11.82
C ALA A 447 -21.45 -1.05 11.01
N ALA A 448 -21.36 -1.05 9.68
CA ALA A 448 -22.42 -1.53 8.78
C ALA A 448 -22.74 -3.02 9.01
N TYR A 449 -21.71 -3.86 9.17
CA TYR A 449 -21.90 -5.28 9.50
C TYR A 449 -22.58 -5.46 10.86
N LEU A 450 -22.18 -4.70 11.88
CA LEU A 450 -22.79 -4.76 13.21
C LEU A 450 -24.28 -4.38 13.17
N LEU A 451 -24.64 -3.31 12.46
CA LEU A 451 -26.04 -2.89 12.30
C LEU A 451 -26.86 -3.92 11.51
N THR A 452 -26.29 -4.46 10.43
CA THR A 452 -26.93 -5.48 9.59
C THR A 452 -27.24 -6.74 10.42
N LEU A 453 -26.27 -7.22 11.19
CA LEU A 453 -26.42 -8.42 12.02
C LEU A 453 -27.24 -8.18 13.28
N ARG A 454 -27.26 -6.95 13.81
CA ARG A 454 -28.17 -6.60 14.89
C ARG A 454 -29.62 -6.80 14.45
N ASN A 455 -29.97 -6.34 13.25
CA ASN A 455 -31.30 -6.50 12.67
C ASN A 455 -31.39 -7.73 11.75
N ASP A 456 -30.79 -8.84 12.18
CA ASP A 456 -30.65 -10.06 11.38
C ASP A 456 -31.97 -10.61 10.80
N LEU A 457 -33.10 -10.47 11.48
CA LEU A 457 -34.40 -10.93 10.98
C LEU A 457 -34.79 -10.18 9.70
N VAL A 458 -34.65 -8.86 9.69
CA VAL A 458 -34.94 -8.03 8.51
C VAL A 458 -33.85 -8.20 7.46
N SER A 459 -32.59 -8.21 7.89
CA SER A 459 -31.43 -8.36 7.01
C SER A 459 -31.39 -9.72 6.31
N SER A 460 -31.99 -10.77 6.90
CA SER A 460 -32.11 -12.09 6.25
C SER A 460 -32.84 -12.01 4.91
N GLY A 461 -33.77 -11.07 4.74
CA GLY A 461 -34.44 -10.86 3.45
C GLY A 461 -33.52 -10.31 2.35
N LYS A 462 -32.32 -9.83 2.69
CA LYS A 462 -31.33 -9.25 1.77
C LYS A 462 -30.01 -10.02 1.73
N VAL A 463 -29.74 -10.86 2.73
CA VAL A 463 -28.49 -11.62 2.87
C VAL A 463 -28.81 -13.11 2.80
N THR A 464 -28.54 -13.72 1.65
CA THR A 464 -28.94 -15.10 1.35
C THR A 464 -28.38 -16.11 2.35
N THR A 465 -27.09 -16.03 2.69
CA THR A 465 -26.49 -16.99 3.65
C THR A 465 -27.04 -16.82 5.07
N LEU A 466 -27.49 -15.62 5.44
CA LEU A 466 -28.15 -15.35 6.71
C LEU A 466 -29.57 -15.94 6.72
N LEU A 467 -30.31 -15.82 5.61
CA LEU A 467 -31.62 -16.46 5.43
C LEU A 467 -31.52 -17.98 5.54
N MET A 468 -30.54 -18.60 4.87
CA MET A 468 -30.33 -20.04 4.92
C MET A 468 -30.00 -20.52 6.34
N LEU A 469 -29.18 -19.76 7.08
CA LEU A 469 -28.92 -20.02 8.49
C LEU A 469 -30.21 -19.95 9.32
N HIS A 470 -31.01 -18.90 9.14
CA HIS A 470 -32.26 -18.70 9.89
C HIS A 470 -33.26 -19.80 9.60
N ARG A 471 -33.53 -20.13 8.33
CA ARG A 471 -34.42 -21.23 7.94
C ARG A 471 -33.95 -22.55 8.53
N THR A 472 -32.69 -22.88 8.34
CA THR A 472 -32.13 -24.14 8.84
C THR A 472 -32.19 -24.22 10.36
N TRP A 473 -31.92 -23.13 11.07
CA TRP A 473 -31.91 -23.14 12.53
C TRP A 473 -33.32 -23.09 13.14
N PHE A 474 -34.19 -22.20 12.66
CA PHE A 474 -35.50 -21.97 13.28
C PHE A 474 -36.62 -22.86 12.74
N GLU A 475 -36.54 -23.31 11.49
CA GLU A 475 -37.60 -24.14 10.87
C GLU A 475 -37.26 -25.64 10.97
N ASN A 476 -35.99 -26.02 10.80
CA ASN A 476 -35.57 -27.42 10.73
C ASN A 476 -35.04 -28.00 12.06
N THR A 477 -34.96 -27.19 13.12
CA THR A 477 -34.55 -27.67 14.45
C THR A 477 -35.50 -27.19 15.53
N THR A 478 -35.39 -27.74 16.74
CA THR A 478 -36.11 -27.20 17.91
C THR A 478 -35.62 -25.82 18.35
N GLY A 479 -34.59 -25.27 17.68
CA GLY A 479 -34.02 -23.94 17.89
C GLY A 479 -33.19 -23.80 19.17
N LYS A 480 -32.91 -24.91 19.88
CA LYS A 480 -32.38 -24.86 21.27
C LYS A 480 -31.29 -25.90 21.59
N SER A 481 -31.06 -26.93 20.78
CA SER A 481 -30.09 -27.99 21.12
C SER A 481 -28.67 -27.68 20.65
N ALA A 482 -27.69 -27.80 21.56
CA ALA A 482 -26.27 -27.73 21.20
C ALA A 482 -25.85 -28.85 20.21
N LYS A 483 -26.54 -30.00 20.24
CA LYS A 483 -26.29 -31.13 19.35
C LYS A 483 -26.74 -30.82 17.92
N GLU A 484 -27.90 -30.18 17.76
CA GLU A 484 -28.44 -29.75 16.46
C GLU A 484 -27.52 -28.71 15.82
N TRP A 485 -27.08 -27.69 16.57
CA TRP A 485 -26.13 -26.69 16.08
C TRP A 485 -24.79 -27.32 15.65
N SER A 486 -24.30 -28.29 16.45
CA SER A 486 -23.06 -28.99 16.12
C SER A 486 -23.17 -29.86 14.87
N ALA A 487 -24.35 -30.46 14.63
CA ALA A 487 -24.62 -31.20 13.40
C ALA A 487 -24.68 -30.26 12.19
N MET A 488 -25.39 -29.13 12.32
CA MET A 488 -25.46 -28.09 11.29
C MET A 488 -24.07 -27.54 10.93
N SER A 489 -23.27 -27.16 11.93
CA SER A 489 -21.89 -26.68 11.72
C SER A 489 -20.98 -27.75 11.07
N LYS A 490 -21.23 -29.04 11.33
CA LYS A 490 -20.50 -30.14 10.67
C LYS A 490 -20.93 -30.34 9.22
N ASN A 491 -22.21 -30.15 8.92
CA ASN A 491 -22.76 -30.31 7.57
C ASN A 491 -22.42 -29.12 6.66
N HIS A 492 -22.14 -27.95 7.25
CA HIS A 492 -21.77 -26.72 6.53
C HIS A 492 -20.40 -26.19 6.97
N PRO A 493 -19.29 -26.93 6.70
CA PRO A 493 -17.96 -26.55 7.16
C PRO A 493 -17.45 -25.23 6.56
N HIS A 494 -17.95 -24.84 5.38
CA HIS A 494 -17.60 -23.59 4.70
C HIS A 494 -18.68 -22.51 4.79
N GLY A 495 -19.77 -22.78 5.52
CA GLY A 495 -20.97 -21.94 5.55
C GLY A 495 -22.05 -22.44 4.58
N PHE A 496 -23.09 -21.64 4.42
CA PHE A 496 -24.11 -21.86 3.41
C PHE A 496 -23.65 -21.26 2.08
N HIS A 497 -23.86 -22.00 0.99
CA HIS A 497 -23.60 -21.56 -0.37
C HIS A 497 -24.92 -21.62 -1.13
N VAL A 498 -25.12 -20.68 -2.04
CA VAL A 498 -26.11 -20.86 -3.11
C VAL A 498 -25.43 -21.77 -4.10
N ASP A 499 -26.00 -22.93 -4.38
CA ASP A 499 -25.56 -23.71 -5.52
C ASP A 499 -25.92 -22.86 -6.73
N ASP A 500 -24.92 -22.33 -7.43
CA ASP A 500 -25.09 -21.74 -8.76
C ASP A 500 -25.39 -22.89 -9.74
N ASP A 501 -26.51 -23.58 -9.52
CA ASP A 501 -27.10 -24.53 -10.44
C ASP A 501 -27.76 -23.73 -11.56
N ASP A 502 -26.93 -23.18 -12.45
CA ASP A 502 -27.23 -22.87 -13.85
C ASP A 502 -25.90 -22.96 -14.63
N GLU A 503 -25.64 -24.17 -15.12
CA GLU A 503 -24.96 -24.47 -16.40
C GLU A 503 -23.71 -23.63 -16.77
N TRP A 504 -22.54 -24.06 -16.29
CA TRP A 504 -21.27 -23.86 -17.01
C TRP A 504 -20.60 -25.22 -17.34
N ASP A 505 -21.42 -26.26 -17.49
CA ASP A 505 -20.99 -27.47 -18.19
C ASP A 505 -21.29 -27.29 -19.68
N ASP A 506 -20.22 -27.38 -20.47
CA ASP A 506 -20.18 -27.75 -21.89
C ASP A 506 -20.50 -26.65 -22.93
N GLU A 507 -19.46 -25.96 -23.39
CA GLU A 507 -18.99 -25.95 -24.79
C GLU A 507 -18.08 -24.72 -25.03
N TRP A 508 -16.76 -24.94 -24.94
CA TRP A 508 -15.78 -24.11 -25.63
C TRP A 508 -15.85 -24.48 -27.12
N ASP A 509 -16.95 -24.11 -27.78
CA ASP A 509 -17.00 -24.14 -29.23
C ASP A 509 -16.42 -22.83 -29.77
N ASP A 510 -15.35 -22.98 -30.53
CA ASP A 510 -14.58 -21.95 -31.21
C ASP A 510 -15.46 -21.18 -32.21
N GLU A 511 -16.30 -20.25 -31.74
CA GLU A 511 -16.97 -19.29 -32.62
C GLU A 511 -16.06 -18.09 -32.89
N VAL A 512 -15.47 -18.12 -34.09
CA VAL A 512 -14.85 -16.99 -34.76
C VAL A 512 -15.90 -15.89 -34.91
N PHE A 513 -15.88 -14.88 -34.03
CA PHE A 513 -16.72 -13.69 -34.21
C PHE A 513 -16.04 -12.72 -35.18
N ASP A 514 -16.59 -12.70 -36.40
CA ASP A 514 -16.35 -11.70 -37.43
C ASP A 514 -16.71 -10.29 -36.94
N ILE A 515 -15.87 -9.34 -37.33
CA ILE A 515 -16.00 -7.91 -37.04
C ILE A 515 -17.26 -7.37 -37.71
N GLY A 516 -18.24 -6.94 -36.90
CA GLY A 516 -19.47 -6.30 -37.35
C GLY A 516 -19.87 -5.15 -36.43
N ASP A 517 -19.66 -3.94 -36.94
CA ASP A 517 -20.07 -2.60 -36.49
C ASP A 517 -21.37 -2.53 -35.64
N GLU A 518 -21.27 -2.22 -34.35
CA GLU A 518 -22.40 -1.77 -33.52
C GLU A 518 -22.04 -0.51 -32.72
N THR A 519 -22.81 0.55 -32.98
CA THR A 519 -22.67 1.88 -32.39
C THR A 519 -23.32 1.90 -30.99
N TYR A 520 -22.53 2.16 -29.94
CA TYR A 520 -23.04 2.34 -28.57
C TYR A 520 -23.59 3.77 -28.35
N PRO A 521 -24.71 3.96 -27.61
CA PRO A 521 -25.17 5.29 -27.21
C PRO A 521 -24.37 5.85 -26.03
N GLU A 522 -24.15 7.17 -26.03
CA GLU A 522 -23.42 7.95 -25.02
C GLU A 522 -23.98 7.77 -23.60
N PHE A 523 -23.14 7.26 -22.68
CA PHE A 523 -23.40 7.11 -21.25
C PHE A 523 -22.40 7.96 -20.45
N GLU A 524 -22.23 9.24 -20.79
CA GLU A 524 -21.24 10.13 -20.14
C GLU A 524 -21.84 11.19 -19.20
N GLN A 525 -23.17 11.41 -19.17
CA GLN A 525 -23.73 12.57 -18.45
C GLN A 525 -23.96 12.36 -16.93
N GLU A 526 -24.25 11.16 -16.42
CA GLU A 526 -24.52 10.96 -14.98
C GLU A 526 -23.23 10.98 -14.11
N SER A 527 -22.08 10.65 -14.70
CA SER A 527 -20.76 10.64 -14.04
C SER A 527 -20.25 12.05 -13.73
N GLU A 528 -20.48 13.02 -14.63
CA GLU A 528 -20.01 14.39 -14.45
C GLU A 528 -20.76 15.14 -13.35
N GLU A 529 -22.03 14.82 -13.13
CA GLU A 529 -22.85 15.45 -12.10
C GLU A 529 -22.51 14.93 -10.69
N GLN A 530 -22.24 13.63 -10.55
CA GLN A 530 -21.72 13.05 -9.29
C GLN A 530 -20.30 13.56 -8.97
N ASN A 531 -19.43 13.67 -9.97
CA ASN A 531 -18.09 14.23 -9.80
C ASN A 531 -18.13 15.73 -9.45
N ARG A 532 -19.10 16.51 -9.95
CA ARG A 532 -19.29 17.90 -9.52
C ARG A 532 -19.71 18.01 -8.05
N ILE A 533 -20.63 17.16 -7.60
CA ILE A 533 -21.09 17.14 -6.21
C ILE A 533 -19.94 16.75 -5.26
N PHE A 534 -19.13 15.76 -5.65
CA PHE A 534 -17.96 15.32 -4.88
C PHE A 534 -16.85 16.38 -4.80
N ASN A 535 -16.55 17.08 -5.90
CA ASN A 535 -15.56 18.16 -5.89
C ASN A 535 -16.05 19.40 -5.13
N SER A 536 -17.35 19.71 -5.20
CA SER A 536 -17.97 20.74 -4.37
C SER A 536 -17.87 20.45 -2.87
N TRP A 537 -17.77 19.18 -2.47
CA TRP A 537 -17.60 18.75 -1.08
C TRP A 537 -16.14 18.86 -0.58
N LEU A 538 -15.15 18.63 -1.47
CA LEU A 538 -13.73 18.79 -1.14
C LEU A 538 -13.31 20.25 -0.93
N GLU A 539 -14.05 21.19 -1.51
CA GLU A 539 -13.75 22.63 -1.49
C GLU A 539 -14.56 23.44 -0.46
N SER A 540 -15.54 22.83 0.23
CA SER A 540 -16.33 23.53 1.25
C SER A 540 -15.64 23.47 2.63
N ASP A 541 -15.16 24.61 3.11
CA ASP A 541 -14.54 24.79 4.45
C ASP A 541 -15.55 24.90 5.61
N ASP A 542 -16.83 24.57 5.41
CA ASP A 542 -17.86 24.74 6.44
C ASP A 542 -17.93 23.55 7.42
N ASP A 543 -17.29 23.74 8.58
CA ASP A 543 -17.49 22.92 9.77
C ASP A 543 -18.89 23.15 10.37
N ASN A 544 -19.75 22.12 10.23
CA ASN A 544 -21.02 21.88 10.94
C ASN A 544 -22.25 22.76 10.62
N SER A 545 -23.34 22.07 10.22
CA SER A 545 -24.70 22.11 10.80
C SER A 545 -25.89 22.29 9.83
N GLU A 546 -25.71 22.63 8.56
CA GLU A 546 -26.85 22.87 7.66
C GLU A 546 -27.26 21.68 6.76
N PHE A 547 -26.40 20.68 6.54
CA PHE A 547 -26.69 19.57 5.61
C PHE A 547 -27.66 18.50 6.18
N LEU A 548 -27.81 18.40 7.50
CA LEU A 548 -28.80 17.50 8.12
C LEU A 548 -30.26 17.92 7.83
N ILE A 549 -30.48 19.14 7.33
CA ILE A 549 -31.80 19.66 6.98
C ILE A 549 -32.13 19.43 5.50
N SER A 550 -31.14 19.44 4.58
CA SER A 550 -31.40 19.26 3.15
C SER A 550 -31.66 17.80 2.76
N VAL A 551 -30.95 16.84 3.36
CA VAL A 551 -31.16 15.39 3.09
C VAL A 551 -32.53 14.91 3.58
N ASN A 552 -33.05 15.48 4.67
CA ASN A 552 -34.39 15.17 5.16
C ASN A 552 -35.51 15.68 4.25
N HIS A 553 -35.25 16.71 3.43
CA HIS A 553 -36.26 17.26 2.53
C HIS A 553 -36.36 16.49 1.19
N CYS A 554 -35.30 15.76 0.81
CA CYS A 554 -35.27 14.90 -0.39
C CYS A 554 -35.80 13.47 -0.15
N LEU A 555 -36.09 13.09 1.10
CA LEU A 555 -36.62 11.77 1.47
C LEU A 555 -38.11 11.78 1.86
N ALA A 556 -38.83 12.87 1.61
CA ALA A 556 -40.28 12.88 1.76
C ALA A 556 -40.94 12.01 0.66
N PRO A 557 -41.80 11.03 1.02
CA PRO A 557 -42.40 10.15 0.04
C PRO A 557 -43.35 10.92 -0.88
N ALA A 558 -43.19 10.73 -2.19
CA ALA A 558 -44.22 11.09 -3.15
C ALA A 558 -45.53 10.38 -2.76
N ASN A 559 -46.53 11.19 -2.39
CA ASN A 559 -47.88 10.73 -2.13
C ASN A 559 -48.41 9.94 -3.33
N ILE A 560 -48.76 8.67 -3.10
CA ILE A 560 -49.84 8.02 -3.83
C ILE A 560 -51.12 8.34 -3.05
N PHE A 561 -51.58 9.57 -3.25
CA PHE A 561 -52.93 10.04 -3.62
C PHE A 561 -52.97 11.56 -3.53
#